data_AF-A0A2H9P7N7-F1
#
_entry.id   AF-A0A2H9P7N7-F1
#
_cell.length_a   1.000
_cell.length_b   1.000
_cell.length_c   1.000
_cell.angle_alpha   90.00
_cell.angle_beta   90.00
_cell.angle_gamma   90.00
#
_symmetry.space_group_name_H-M   'P 1'
#
loop_
_entity.id
_entity.type
_entity.pdbx_description
1 polymer ?
#
loop_
_entity_poly.entity_id
_entity_poly.type
_entity_poly.pdbx_seq_one_letter_code
_entity_poly.pdbx_strand_id
1 'polypeptide(L)'
;MYFAAEFKRAPGAMFIHHAWLGGLLEHSLAVAETAREAAKNYDVDMDLLTAGALLHDIGKMREFEVTTSIKIGEEGMLRGHVVIGEEMVRQKAKEVGLDGQTLLKLSHMILSHHGEHEKGAPKKPMFVEAILVYFADEMDAKASQFARIKSETNTEDFRVYDKYWGEVYLR
;
A
#
# COMPACT_ATOMS: atom_id res chain seq x y z
N MET A 1 5.59 -17.85 14.42
CA MET A 1 6.34 -16.58 14.24
C MET A 1 5.41 -15.42 14.52
N TYR A 2 5.91 -14.33 15.10
CA TYR A 2 5.08 -13.17 15.47
C TYR A 2 4.83 -12.30 14.23
N PHE A 3 3.62 -12.32 13.68
CA PHE A 3 3.16 -11.51 12.54
C PHE A 3 3.68 -10.05 12.58
N ALA A 4 3.59 -9.41 13.75
CA ALA A 4 4.03 -8.03 13.93
C ALA A 4 5.53 -7.82 13.67
N ALA A 5 6.38 -8.81 13.98
CA ALA A 5 7.81 -8.74 13.71
C ALA A 5 8.12 -8.85 12.21
N GLU A 6 7.36 -9.67 11.48
CA GLU A 6 7.48 -9.79 10.03
C GLU A 6 6.97 -8.53 9.33
N PHE A 7 5.82 -8.02 9.74
CA PHE A 7 5.22 -6.81 9.16
C PHE A 7 6.15 -5.60 9.33
N LYS A 8 6.72 -5.42 10.53
CA LYS A 8 7.72 -4.37 10.82
C LYS A 8 9.02 -4.48 10.01
N ARG A 9 9.31 -5.64 9.43
CA ARG A 9 10.51 -5.86 8.62
C ARG A 9 10.23 -5.89 7.12
N ALA A 10 8.97 -6.03 6.72
CA ALA A 10 8.61 -6.14 5.32
C ALA A 10 8.89 -4.82 4.56
N PRO A 11 9.42 -4.90 3.33
CA PRO A 11 9.56 -3.74 2.48
C PRO A 11 8.23 -3.33 1.85
N GLY A 12 8.06 -2.02 1.63
CA GLY A 12 6.86 -1.46 0.99
C GLY A 12 6.91 -1.57 -0.54
N ALA A 13 8.09 -1.71 -1.14
CA ALA A 13 8.26 -1.88 -2.58
C ALA A 13 9.63 -2.47 -2.92
N MET A 14 9.84 -2.80 -4.20
CA MET A 14 11.14 -3.25 -4.71
C MET A 14 12.12 -2.12 -5.04
N PHE A 15 11.64 -1.02 -5.65
CA PHE A 15 12.51 -0.03 -6.29
C PHE A 15 12.15 1.43 -6.02
N ILE A 16 10.89 1.73 -5.73
CA ILE A 16 10.32 3.08 -5.66
C ILE A 16 9.49 3.13 -4.39
N HIS A 17 9.47 4.25 -3.66
CA HIS A 17 8.63 4.50 -2.47
C HIS A 17 8.64 3.37 -1.43
N HIS A 18 9.26 3.60 -0.27
CA HIS A 18 9.29 2.59 0.80
C HIS A 18 10.02 1.28 0.45
N ALA A 19 10.99 1.34 -0.47
CA ALA A 19 11.84 0.21 -0.86
C ALA A 19 12.96 -0.09 0.16
N TRP A 20 12.59 -0.25 1.44
CA TRP A 20 13.49 -0.55 2.57
C TRP A 20 12.78 -1.39 3.63
N LEU A 21 13.52 -2.04 4.53
CA LEU A 21 12.94 -2.80 5.64
C LEU A 21 12.13 -1.91 6.56
N GLY A 22 10.89 -2.30 6.82
CA GLY A 22 9.93 -1.50 7.59
C GLY A 22 9.14 -0.49 6.75
N GLY A 23 9.49 -0.34 5.47
CA GLY A 23 8.77 0.54 4.55
C GLY A 23 7.30 0.18 4.41
N LEU A 24 6.91 -1.10 4.52
CA LEU A 24 5.50 -1.49 4.46
C LEU A 24 4.70 -0.89 5.63
N LEU A 25 5.24 -0.95 6.85
CA LEU A 25 4.59 -0.39 8.03
C LEU A 25 4.47 1.15 7.92
N GLU A 26 5.55 1.81 7.50
CA GLU A 26 5.55 3.27 7.32
C GLU A 26 4.51 3.71 6.29
N HIS A 27 4.48 3.03 5.13
CA HIS A 27 3.51 3.28 4.08
C HIS A 27 2.07 3.03 4.54
N SER A 28 1.78 1.86 5.13
CA SER A 28 0.44 1.54 5.64
C SER A 28 -0.05 2.54 6.69
N LEU A 29 0.85 3.05 7.55
CA LEU A 29 0.51 4.09 8.52
C LEU A 29 0.20 5.42 7.82
N ALA A 30 1.03 5.87 6.87
CA ALA A 30 0.81 7.10 6.13
C ALA A 30 -0.51 7.09 5.34
N VAL A 31 -0.83 5.95 4.70
CA VAL A 31 -2.11 5.75 4.02
C VAL A 31 -3.28 5.82 5.00
N ALA A 32 -3.19 5.16 6.16
CA ALA A 32 -4.24 5.19 7.17
C ALA A 32 -4.45 6.61 7.74
N GLU A 33 -3.38 7.35 8.04
CA GLU A 33 -3.47 8.72 8.53
C GLU A 33 -4.11 9.66 7.48
N THR A 34 -3.63 9.57 6.23
CA THR A 34 -4.15 10.38 5.12
C THR A 34 -5.62 10.08 4.84
N ALA A 35 -5.99 8.80 4.78
CA ALA A 35 -7.37 8.38 4.55
C ALA A 35 -8.30 8.84 5.67
N ARG A 36 -7.88 8.72 6.94
CA ARG A 36 -8.66 9.19 8.10
C ARG A 36 -8.81 10.71 8.14
N GLU A 37 -7.82 11.46 7.68
CA GLU A 37 -7.94 12.91 7.58
C GLU A 37 -8.94 13.30 6.48
N ALA A 38 -8.83 12.70 5.30
CA ALA A 38 -9.73 12.93 4.19
C ALA A 38 -11.18 12.53 4.52
N ALA A 39 -11.36 11.48 5.33
CA ALA A 39 -12.66 10.97 5.77
C ALA A 39 -13.50 11.96 6.57
N LYS A 40 -12.91 13.00 7.19
CA LYS A 40 -13.67 14.00 7.97
C LYS A 40 -14.76 14.73 7.18
N ASN A 41 -14.69 14.69 5.85
CA ASN A 41 -15.67 15.32 4.96
C ASN A 41 -16.80 14.38 4.53
N TYR A 42 -16.80 13.12 4.96
CA TYR A 42 -17.71 12.09 4.48
C TYR A 42 -18.30 11.29 5.64
N ASP A 43 -19.50 10.74 5.42
CA ASP A 43 -20.07 9.74 6.30
C ASP A 43 -19.50 8.37 5.92
N VAL A 44 -18.57 7.87 6.74
CA VAL A 44 -17.83 6.62 6.48
C VAL A 44 -17.73 5.76 7.72
N ASP A 45 -17.64 4.45 7.52
CA ASP A 45 -17.23 3.55 8.58
C ASP A 45 -15.72 3.70 8.83
N MET A 46 -15.37 4.39 9.93
CA MET A 46 -13.98 4.68 10.29
C MET A 46 -13.17 3.42 10.65
N ASP A 47 -13.82 2.38 11.16
CA ASP A 47 -13.14 1.13 11.52
C ASP A 47 -12.82 0.34 10.25
N LEU A 48 -13.78 0.24 9.33
CA LEU A 48 -13.57 -0.37 8.00
C LEU A 48 -12.50 0.38 7.21
N LEU A 49 -12.56 1.73 7.19
CA LEU A 49 -11.59 2.57 6.51
C LEU A 49 -10.18 2.32 7.06
N THR A 50 -10.03 2.37 8.38
CA THR A 50 -8.73 2.19 9.04
C THR A 50 -8.18 0.79 8.79
N ALA A 51 -9.03 -0.24 8.91
CA ALA A 51 -8.64 -1.62 8.63
C ALA A 51 -8.23 -1.81 7.17
N GLY A 52 -9.02 -1.33 6.22
CA GLY A 52 -8.69 -1.42 4.81
C GLY A 52 -7.40 -0.67 4.46
N ALA A 53 -7.17 0.51 5.03
CA ALA A 53 -5.94 1.28 4.84
C ALA A 53 -4.70 0.56 5.39
N LEU A 54 -4.79 -0.05 6.57
CA LEU A 54 -3.65 -0.77 7.15
C LEU A 54 -3.36 -2.12 6.47
N LEU A 55 -4.37 -2.71 5.82
CA LEU A 55 -4.29 -4.07 5.27
C LEU A 55 -4.17 -4.10 3.73
N HIS A 56 -4.35 -2.98 3.03
CA HIS A 56 -4.42 -2.95 1.56
C HIS A 56 -3.24 -3.67 0.89
N ASP A 57 -2.06 -3.52 1.48
CA ASP A 57 -0.78 -4.01 0.95
C ASP A 57 -0.16 -5.17 1.76
N ILE A 58 -0.93 -5.77 2.69
CA ILE A 58 -0.40 -6.79 3.62
C ILE A 58 0.23 -8.00 2.91
N GLY A 59 -0.19 -8.29 1.68
CA GLY A 59 0.37 -9.36 0.86
C GLY A 59 1.85 -9.17 0.51
N LYS A 60 2.39 -7.95 0.59
CA LYS A 60 3.81 -7.67 0.35
C LYS A 60 4.75 -8.42 1.30
N MET A 61 4.24 -8.80 2.49
CA MET A 61 4.95 -9.67 3.43
C MET A 61 5.31 -11.05 2.85
N ARG A 62 4.53 -11.55 1.88
CA ARG A 62 4.72 -12.85 1.22
C ARG A 62 5.10 -12.70 -0.25
N GLU A 63 4.85 -11.54 -0.86
CA GLU A 63 5.31 -11.25 -2.22
C GLU A 63 6.82 -11.06 -2.29
N PHE A 64 7.41 -10.40 -1.30
CA PHE A 64 8.82 -10.05 -1.31
C PHE A 64 9.67 -10.98 -0.45
N GLU A 65 10.85 -11.30 -0.97
CA GLU A 65 11.94 -11.93 -0.25
C GLU A 65 13.08 -10.91 -0.07
N VAL A 66 13.63 -10.87 1.13
CA VAL A 66 14.78 -10.02 1.46
C VAL A 66 16.00 -10.90 1.67
N THR A 67 17.00 -10.74 0.80
CA THR A 67 18.34 -11.32 0.98
C THR A 67 19.39 -10.22 1.05
N THR A 68 20.31 -10.15 0.09
CA THR A 68 21.19 -8.99 -0.14
C THR A 68 20.47 -7.84 -0.86
N SER A 69 19.32 -8.13 -1.47
CA SER A 69 18.41 -7.16 -2.09
C SER A 69 16.96 -7.55 -1.81
N ILE A 70 16.04 -6.63 -2.11
CA ILE A 70 14.60 -6.93 -2.16
C ILE A 70 14.28 -7.51 -3.53
N LYS A 71 13.64 -8.68 -3.55
CA LYS A 71 13.22 -9.37 -4.78
C LYS A 71 11.82 -9.95 -4.61
N ILE A 72 11.15 -10.23 -5.72
CA ILE A 72 9.89 -10.97 -5.70
C ILE A 72 10.21 -12.45 -5.47
N GLY A 73 9.54 -13.07 -4.49
CA GLY A 73 9.60 -14.51 -4.25
C GLY A 73 8.71 -15.28 -5.23
N GLU A 74 8.79 -16.62 -5.20
CA GLU A 74 8.03 -17.46 -6.14
C GLU A 74 6.51 -17.24 -6.02
N GLU A 75 5.96 -17.19 -4.79
CA GLU A 75 4.54 -16.92 -4.55
C GLU A 75 4.14 -15.54 -5.08
N GLY A 76 4.94 -14.53 -4.79
CA GLY A 76 4.74 -13.17 -5.28
C GLY A 76 4.71 -13.09 -6.79
N MET A 77 5.64 -13.78 -7.47
CA MET A 77 5.73 -13.77 -8.93
C MET A 77 4.50 -14.39 -9.59
N LEU A 78 3.92 -15.42 -8.99
CA LEU A 78 2.79 -16.16 -9.55
C LEU A 78 1.43 -15.57 -9.16
N ARG A 79 1.34 -14.84 -8.05
CA ARG A 79 0.05 -14.40 -7.48
C ARG A 79 -0.09 -12.90 -7.29
N GLY A 80 1.00 -12.21 -6.99
CA GLY A 80 1.01 -10.79 -6.60
C GLY A 80 0.42 -10.52 -5.21
N HIS A 81 0.88 -9.45 -4.55
CA HIS A 81 0.47 -9.10 -3.18
C HIS A 81 -1.03 -8.86 -3.04
N VAL A 82 -1.72 -8.36 -4.06
CA VAL A 82 -3.17 -8.11 -4.01
C VAL A 82 -3.95 -9.38 -3.69
N VAL A 83 -3.67 -10.47 -4.42
CA VAL A 83 -4.34 -11.76 -4.24
C VAL A 83 -3.89 -12.42 -2.95
N ILE A 84 -2.59 -12.34 -2.64
CA ILE A 84 -2.04 -12.92 -1.40
C ILE A 84 -2.63 -12.22 -0.17
N GLY A 85 -2.72 -10.89 -0.19
CA GLY A 85 -3.26 -10.08 0.90
C GLY A 85 -4.74 -10.34 1.14
N GLU A 86 -5.55 -10.46 0.08
CA GLU A 86 -6.96 -10.82 0.20
C GLU A 86 -7.12 -12.19 0.86
N GLU A 87 -6.34 -13.19 0.43
CA GLU A 87 -6.39 -14.53 1.03
C GLU A 87 -6.02 -14.49 2.53
N MET A 88 -4.93 -13.79 2.88
CA MET A 88 -4.49 -13.64 4.27
C MET A 88 -5.60 -13.06 5.15
N VAL A 89 -6.28 -12.01 4.66
CA VAL A 89 -7.37 -11.36 5.38
C VAL A 89 -8.59 -12.27 5.46
N ARG A 90 -9.00 -12.95 4.39
CA ARG A 90 -10.12 -13.90 4.43
C ARG A 90 -9.89 -15.03 5.43
N GLN A 91 -8.69 -15.62 5.45
CA GLN A 91 -8.34 -16.68 6.38
C GLN A 91 -8.49 -16.18 7.82
N LYS A 92 -7.89 -15.02 8.11
CA LYS A 92 -7.95 -14.46 9.46
C LYS A 92 -9.36 -14.04 9.88
N ALA A 93 -10.12 -13.44 8.96
CA ALA A 93 -11.50 -13.03 9.18
C ALA A 93 -12.41 -14.20 9.57
N LYS A 94 -12.22 -15.38 8.96
CA LYS A 94 -12.95 -16.60 9.34
C LYS A 94 -12.62 -17.05 10.75
N GLU A 95 -11.34 -17.01 11.15
CA GLU A 95 -10.92 -17.41 12.50
C GLU A 95 -11.52 -16.51 13.59
N VAL A 96 -11.64 -15.21 13.32
CA VAL A 96 -12.16 -14.23 14.29
C VAL A 96 -13.69 -14.04 14.20
N GLY A 97 -14.35 -14.71 13.26
CA GLY A 97 -15.80 -14.60 13.08
C GLY A 97 -16.27 -13.24 12.57
N LEU A 98 -15.47 -12.58 11.73
CA LEU A 98 -15.85 -11.30 11.13
C LEU A 98 -17.12 -11.47 10.28
N ASP A 99 -18.02 -10.49 10.32
CA ASP A 99 -19.24 -10.55 9.55
C ASP A 99 -18.97 -10.57 8.03
N GLY A 100 -19.87 -11.24 7.30
CA GLY A 100 -19.66 -11.48 5.88
C GLY A 100 -19.65 -10.22 5.01
N GLN A 101 -20.35 -9.15 5.41
CA GLN A 101 -20.42 -7.92 4.64
C GLN A 101 -19.16 -7.07 4.83
N THR A 102 -18.69 -6.92 6.07
CA THR A 102 -17.41 -6.26 6.36
C THR A 102 -16.25 -7.00 5.70
N LEU A 103 -16.23 -8.34 5.74
CA LEU A 103 -15.23 -9.12 5.00
C LEU A 103 -15.30 -8.85 3.50
N LEU A 104 -16.50 -8.82 2.90
CA LEU A 104 -16.65 -8.54 1.47
C LEU A 104 -16.13 -7.15 1.10
N LYS A 105 -16.44 -6.12 1.92
CA LYS A 105 -15.92 -4.76 1.73
C LYS A 105 -14.41 -4.69 1.90
N LEU A 106 -13.83 -5.32 2.93
CA LEU A 106 -12.37 -5.39 3.11
C LEU A 106 -11.67 -6.08 1.95
N SER A 107 -12.19 -7.23 1.50
CA SER A 107 -11.70 -7.91 0.30
C SER A 107 -11.74 -6.97 -0.91
N HIS A 108 -12.83 -6.22 -1.10
CA HIS A 108 -12.93 -5.26 -2.20
C HIS A 108 -11.88 -4.15 -2.08
N MET A 109 -11.64 -3.60 -0.89
CA MET A 109 -10.61 -2.57 -0.67
C MET A 109 -9.22 -3.09 -1.06
N ILE A 110 -8.86 -4.30 -0.62
CA ILE A 110 -7.57 -4.92 -0.99
C ILE A 110 -7.51 -5.19 -2.49
N LEU A 111 -8.56 -5.72 -3.11
CA LEU A 111 -8.56 -6.02 -4.55
C LEU A 111 -8.64 -4.78 -5.45
N SER A 112 -8.99 -3.61 -4.93
CA SER A 112 -9.20 -2.40 -5.72
C SER A 112 -8.26 -1.25 -5.40
N HIS A 113 -7.35 -1.40 -4.43
CA HIS A 113 -6.52 -0.29 -3.96
C HIS A 113 -5.59 0.30 -5.02
N HIS A 114 -5.21 -0.44 -6.08
CA HIS A 114 -4.47 0.13 -7.22
C HIS A 114 -5.32 1.04 -8.13
N GLY A 115 -6.62 1.13 -7.89
CA GLY A 115 -7.57 2.06 -8.52
C GLY A 115 -8.01 1.71 -9.93
N GLU A 116 -7.04 1.36 -10.79
CA GLU A 116 -7.22 1.16 -12.22
C GLU A 116 -6.73 -0.21 -12.69
N HIS A 117 -7.33 -0.73 -13.75
CA HIS A 117 -6.98 -2.06 -14.29
C HIS A 117 -5.55 -2.08 -14.84
N GLU A 118 -5.13 -0.98 -15.45
CA GLU A 118 -3.79 -0.75 -15.99
C GLU A 118 -2.71 -0.75 -14.88
N LYS A 119 -3.11 -0.50 -13.63
CA LYS A 119 -2.25 -0.54 -12.44
C LYS A 119 -2.32 -1.89 -11.71
N GLY A 120 -3.01 -2.88 -12.28
CA GLY A 120 -3.09 -4.22 -11.74
C GLY A 120 -4.28 -4.47 -10.81
N ALA A 121 -5.23 -3.55 -10.68
CA ALA A 121 -6.45 -3.79 -9.91
C ALA A 121 -7.45 -4.69 -10.67
N PRO A 122 -7.92 -5.82 -10.12
CA PRO A 122 -9.04 -6.58 -10.69
C PRO A 122 -10.35 -5.77 -10.81
N LYS A 123 -10.56 -4.78 -9.94
CA LYS A 123 -11.74 -3.92 -9.88
C LYS A 123 -11.35 -2.50 -9.48
N LYS A 124 -12.13 -1.51 -9.91
CA LYS A 124 -12.04 -0.14 -9.40
C LYS A 124 -12.69 -0.03 -8.02
N PRO A 125 -12.29 0.93 -7.17
CA PRO A 125 -12.98 1.25 -5.92
C PRO A 125 -14.45 1.60 -6.15
N MET A 126 -15.36 1.14 -5.29
CA MET A 126 -16.83 1.24 -5.50
C MET A 126 -17.60 1.89 -4.36
N PHE A 127 -16.92 2.27 -3.28
CA PHE A 127 -17.53 2.95 -2.13
C PHE A 127 -16.51 3.91 -1.51
N VAL A 128 -16.99 4.84 -0.70
CA VAL A 128 -16.22 5.99 -0.20
C VAL A 128 -14.93 5.53 0.48
N GLU A 129 -15.00 4.56 1.38
CA GLU A 129 -13.82 4.06 2.09
C GLU A 129 -12.77 3.47 1.14
N ALA A 130 -13.18 2.71 0.13
CA ALA A 130 -12.26 2.15 -0.87
C ALA A 130 -11.64 3.25 -1.75
N ILE A 131 -12.42 4.27 -2.11
CA ILE A 131 -11.94 5.42 -2.89
C ILE A 131 -10.91 6.22 -2.09
N LEU A 132 -11.18 6.45 -0.80
CA LEU A 132 -10.25 7.16 0.10
C LEU A 132 -8.94 6.39 0.26
N VAL A 133 -8.99 5.07 0.45
CA VAL A 133 -7.77 4.24 0.53
C VAL A 133 -6.97 4.28 -0.77
N TYR A 134 -7.63 4.12 -1.93
CA TYR A 134 -6.95 4.22 -3.23
C TYR A 134 -6.21 5.56 -3.39
N PHE A 135 -6.89 6.69 -3.16
CA PHE A 135 -6.25 7.98 -3.35
C PHE A 135 -5.20 8.30 -2.28
N ALA A 136 -5.35 7.80 -1.05
CA ALA A 136 -4.35 7.94 0.00
C ALA A 136 -3.08 7.14 -0.34
N ASP A 137 -3.23 5.90 -0.82
CA ASP A 137 -2.14 5.06 -1.32
C ASP A 137 -1.39 5.74 -2.47
N GLU A 138 -2.12 6.15 -3.52
CA GLU A 138 -1.47 6.78 -4.67
C GLU A 138 -0.84 8.14 -4.35
N MET A 139 -1.40 8.88 -3.39
CA MET A 139 -0.81 10.12 -2.89
C MET A 139 0.50 9.84 -2.16
N ASP A 140 0.53 8.89 -1.23
CA ASP A 140 1.73 8.57 -0.46
C ASP A 140 2.85 8.04 -1.37
N ALA A 141 2.54 7.11 -2.28
CA ALA A 141 3.51 6.54 -3.22
C ALA A 141 4.19 7.62 -4.10
N LYS A 142 3.47 8.68 -4.47
CA LYS A 142 3.99 9.80 -5.27
C LYS A 142 4.72 10.83 -4.41
N ALA A 143 4.06 11.32 -3.37
CA ALA A 143 4.56 12.42 -2.57
C ALA A 143 5.82 12.02 -1.79
N SER A 144 5.84 10.82 -1.19
CA SER A 144 7.01 10.31 -0.46
C SER A 144 8.22 10.18 -1.38
N GLN A 145 8.01 9.70 -2.61
CA GLN A 145 9.08 9.53 -3.58
C GLN A 145 9.64 10.87 -4.07
N PHE A 146 8.79 11.86 -4.36
CA PHE A 146 9.25 13.21 -4.73
C PHE A 146 9.99 13.88 -3.58
N ALA A 147 9.48 13.78 -2.35
CA ALA A 147 10.15 14.30 -1.16
C ALA A 147 11.53 13.65 -0.97
N ARG A 148 11.62 12.34 -1.16
CA ARG A 148 12.88 11.58 -1.09
C ARG A 148 13.87 12.01 -2.15
N ILE A 149 13.46 12.07 -3.42
CA ILE A 149 14.30 12.56 -4.53
C ILE A 149 14.85 13.96 -4.19
N LYS A 150 14.00 14.87 -3.72
CA LYS A 150 14.42 16.22 -3.34
C LYS A 150 15.43 16.21 -2.19
N SER A 151 15.27 15.32 -1.20
CA SER A 151 16.17 15.23 -0.05
C SER A 151 17.52 14.56 -0.34
N GLU A 152 17.56 13.61 -1.26
CA GLU A 152 18.77 12.80 -1.57
C GLU A 152 19.58 13.38 -2.73
N THR A 153 18.99 14.23 -3.56
CA THR A 153 19.68 14.82 -4.71
C THR A 153 20.58 15.96 -4.28
N ASN A 154 21.89 15.78 -4.42
CA ASN A 154 22.87 16.84 -4.23
C ASN A 154 23.28 17.44 -5.59
N THR A 155 22.63 18.53 -5.99
CA THR A 155 22.90 19.24 -7.24
C THR A 155 22.66 20.74 -7.09
N GLU A 156 23.34 21.54 -7.91
CA GLU A 156 23.04 22.97 -8.07
C GLU A 156 21.86 23.22 -9.02
N ASP A 157 21.46 22.22 -9.81
CA ASP A 157 20.36 22.33 -10.76
C ASP A 157 19.01 22.55 -10.05
N PHE A 158 18.07 23.22 -10.73
CA PHE A 158 16.70 23.39 -10.21
C PHE A 158 15.80 22.18 -10.41
N ARG A 159 16.29 21.14 -11.10
CA ARG A 159 15.54 19.93 -11.47
C ARG A 159 16.45 18.71 -11.55
N VAL A 160 15.85 17.52 -11.46
CA VAL A 160 16.48 16.24 -11.78
C VAL A 160 15.53 15.36 -12.56
N TYR A 161 16.06 14.51 -13.45
CA TYR A 161 15.27 13.51 -14.15
C TYR A 161 15.25 12.19 -13.36
N ASP A 162 14.06 11.72 -12.99
CA ASP A 162 13.80 10.40 -12.43
C ASP A 162 13.21 9.47 -13.51
N LYS A 163 13.68 8.23 -13.58
CA LYS A 163 13.26 7.29 -14.63
C LYS A 163 11.79 6.85 -14.55
N TYR A 164 11.14 7.00 -13.41
CA TYR A 164 9.74 6.63 -13.18
C TYR A 164 8.82 7.85 -13.15
N TRP A 165 9.33 9.01 -12.72
CA TRP A 165 8.52 10.21 -12.50
C TRP A 165 8.83 11.38 -13.45
N GLY A 166 9.85 11.24 -14.30
CA GLY A 166 10.26 12.28 -15.23
C GLY A 166 10.96 13.44 -14.52
N GLU A 167 10.61 14.66 -14.91
CA GLU A 167 11.24 15.88 -14.39
C GLU A 167 10.72 16.22 -12.99
N VAL A 168 11.62 16.23 -12.00
CA VAL A 168 11.33 16.60 -10.61
C VAL A 168 11.94 17.95 -10.29
N TYR A 169 11.12 18.89 -9.81
CA TYR A 169 11.56 20.22 -9.38
C TYR A 169 12.16 20.19 -7.97
N LEU A 170 13.31 20.82 -7.79
CA LEU A 170 14.12 20.71 -6.56
C LEU A 170 14.14 21.97 -5.70
N ARG A 171 13.79 23.13 -6.24
CA ARG A 171 13.85 24.41 -5.50
C ARG A 171 12.55 24.74 -4.77
#